data_AF-A0A959CAF4-F1
#
_entry.id   AF-A0A959CAF4-F1
#
_cell.length_a   1.000
_cell.length_b   1.000
_cell.length_c   1.000
_cell.angle_alpha   90.00
_cell.angle_beta   90.00
_cell.angle_gamma   90.00
#
_symmetry.space_group_name_H-M   'P 1'
#
loop_
_entity.id
_entity.type
_entity.pdbx_description
1 polymer ?
#
loop_
_entity_poly.entity_id
_entity_poly.type
_entity_poly.pdbx_seq_one_letter_code
_entity_poly.pdbx_strand_id
1 'polypeptide(L)'
;QPLYVVDGVPGVDALAIDPNEIVSVDILRDAASTAIYGGRGAAGVVLISTRHAQAGEMRAYYSNQISFESAAKRYKVLGEQAFLDLGGIDLSPLETVNTNWQDEVLR
;
A
#
# COMPACT_ATOMS: atom_id res chain seq x y z
N GLN A 1 -1.88 7.11 16.16
CA GLN A 1 -1.46 5.89 15.46
C GLN A 1 -1.28 4.80 16.52
N PRO A 2 -1.75 3.57 16.31
CA PRO A 2 -1.61 2.50 17.30
C PRO A 2 -0.13 2.14 17.50
N LEU A 3 0.21 1.59 18.66
CA LEU A 3 1.57 1.10 18.93
C LEU A 3 1.74 -0.28 18.30
N TYR A 4 2.74 -0.43 17.44
CA TYR A 4 3.15 -1.72 16.90
C TYR A 4 4.21 -2.34 17.80
N VAL A 5 4.02 -3.61 18.14
CA VAL A 5 4.95 -4.40 18.93
C VAL A 5 5.30 -5.65 18.12
N VAL A 6 6.57 -5.80 17.76
CA VAL A 6 7.06 -6.91 16.93
C VAL A 6 7.95 -7.77 17.79
N ASP A 7 7.58 -9.03 18.00
CA ASP A 7 8.31 -9.99 18.84
C ASP A 7 8.70 -9.43 20.23
N GLY A 8 7.81 -8.60 20.80
CA GLY A 8 8.02 -7.96 22.10
C GLY A 8 8.77 -6.62 22.06
N VAL A 9 9.27 -6.18 20.91
CA VAL A 9 9.92 -4.88 20.72
C VAL A 9 8.88 -3.82 20.29
N PRO A 10 8.60 -2.79 21.12
CA PRO A 10 7.66 -1.75 20.79
C PRO A 10 8.28 -0.66 19.89
N GLY A 11 7.47 -0.12 18.97
CA GLY A 11 7.85 1.04 18.15
C GLY A 11 8.52 0.72 16.82
N VAL A 12 8.44 -0.54 16.37
CA VAL A 12 8.85 -0.94 15.02
C VAL A 12 7.79 -0.48 14.03
N ASP A 13 8.20 0.01 12.87
CA ASP A 13 7.28 0.33 11.78
C ASP A 13 6.76 -0.96 11.15
N ALA A 14 5.44 -1.16 11.17
CA ALA A 14 4.81 -2.34 10.57
C ALA A 14 5.04 -2.45 9.06
N LEU A 15 5.34 -1.34 8.37
CA LEU A 15 5.66 -1.33 6.94
C LEU A 15 7.08 -1.84 6.63
N ALA A 16 7.95 -1.92 7.64
CA ALA A 16 9.31 -2.42 7.48
C ALA A 16 9.42 -3.95 7.59
N ILE A 17 8.32 -4.63 7.94
CA ILE A 17 8.27 -6.08 8.13
C ILE A 17 7.78 -6.71 6.83
N ASP A 18 8.46 -7.76 6.37
CA ASP A 18 7.97 -8.56 5.25
C ASP A 18 6.67 -9.28 5.66
N PRO A 19 5.54 -9.05 4.96
CA PRO A 19 4.28 -9.73 5.25
C PRO A 19 4.39 -11.26 5.23
N ASN A 20 5.34 -11.84 4.48
CA ASN A 20 5.54 -13.28 4.39
C ASN A 20 6.14 -13.88 5.67
N GLU A 21 6.79 -13.06 6.50
CA GLU A 21 7.38 -13.47 7.77
C GLU A 21 6.40 -13.36 8.94
N ILE A 22 5.24 -12.74 8.74
CA ILE A 22 4.23 -12.58 9.79
C ILE A 22 3.52 -13.91 10.05
N VAL A 23 3.58 -14.37 11.29
CA VAL A 23 2.88 -15.59 11.77
C VAL A 23 1.49 -15.24 12.27
N SER A 24 1.37 -14.18 13.07
CA SER A 24 0.09 -13.72 13.60
C SER A 24 0.09 -12.21 13.83
N VAL A 25 -1.10 -11.62 13.73
CA VAL A 25 -1.37 -10.23 14.06
C VAL A 25 -2.50 -10.19 15.07
N ASP A 26 -2.18 -9.78 16.30
CA ASP A 26 -3.14 -9.67 17.39
C ASP A 26 -3.41 -8.20 17.71
N ILE A 27 -4.69 -7.82 17.73
CA ILE A 27 -5.10 -6.43 17.95
C ILE A 27 -5.72 -6.32 19.34
N LEU A 28 -5.02 -5.62 20.24
CA LEU A 28 -5.49 -5.35 21.60
C LEU A 28 -6.28 -4.04 21.61
N ARG A 29 -7.58 -4.16 21.86
CA ARG A 29 -8.53 -3.03 21.87
C ARG A 29 -8.99 -2.64 23.28
N ASP A 30 -8.84 -3.51 24.28
CA ASP A 30 -9.35 -3.26 25.63
C ASP A 30 -8.30 -2.60 26.56
N ALA A 31 -8.76 -1.80 27.52
CA ALA A 31 -7.92 -1.07 28.46
C ALA A 31 -7.04 -2.01 29.31
N ALA A 32 -7.56 -3.19 29.67
CA ALA A 32 -6.78 -4.18 30.44
C ALA A 32 -5.64 -4.80 29.63
N SER A 33 -5.83 -4.97 28.31
CA SER A 33 -4.84 -5.58 27.42
C SER A 33 -3.78 -4.57 26.92
N THR A 34 -4.13 -3.28 26.88
CA THR A 34 -3.21 -2.19 26.51
C THR A 34 -2.41 -1.63 27.69
N ALA A 35 -2.83 -1.86 28.94
CA ALA A 35 -2.18 -1.37 30.15
C ALA A 35 -0.71 -1.82 30.30
N ILE A 36 -0.36 -3.01 29.80
CA ILE A 36 1.02 -3.54 29.85
C ILE A 36 1.99 -2.66 29.05
N TYR A 37 1.51 -1.98 28.01
CA TYR A 37 2.33 -1.12 27.14
C TYR A 37 2.23 0.38 27.49
N GLY A 38 1.59 0.70 28.62
CA GLY A 38 1.51 2.05 29.18
C GLY A 38 0.80 3.07 28.27
N GLY A 39 1.06 4.35 28.50
CA GLY A 39 0.39 5.45 27.77
C GLY A 39 0.59 5.42 26.25
N ARG A 40 1.62 4.73 25.75
CA ARG A 40 1.88 4.54 24.31
C ARG A 40 0.88 3.59 23.65
N GLY A 41 0.24 2.70 24.41
CA GLY A 41 -0.81 1.79 23.93
C GLY A 41 -2.24 2.33 24.06
N ALA A 42 -2.43 3.58 24.52
CA ALA A 42 -3.76 4.15 24.77
C ALA A 42 -4.66 4.24 23.53
N ALA A 43 -4.06 4.29 22.33
CA ALA A 43 -4.77 4.27 21.05
C ALA A 43 -5.00 2.84 20.50
N GLY A 44 -4.60 1.80 21.24
CA GLY A 44 -4.58 0.40 20.82
C GLY A 44 -3.16 -0.11 20.54
N VAL A 45 -2.96 -1.42 20.71
CA VAL A 45 -1.68 -2.11 20.46
C VAL A 45 -1.89 -3.21 19.43
N VAL A 46 -1.01 -3.25 18.43
CA VAL A 46 -0.96 -4.32 17.42
C VAL A 46 0.29 -5.14 17.67
N LEU A 47 0.11 -6.39 18.08
CA LEU A 47 1.20 -7.35 18.26
C LEU A 47 1.39 -8.11 16.95
N ILE A 48 2.62 -8.14 16.47
CA ILE A 48 3.04 -8.89 15.29
C ILE A 48 4.05 -9.92 15.78
N SER A 49 3.78 -11.20 15.52
CA SER A 49 4.75 -12.28 15.76
C SER A 49 5.38 -12.68 14.43
N THR A 50 6.71 -12.69 14.36
CA THR A 50 7.42 -13.12 13.14
C THR A 50 7.81 -14.60 13.21
N ARG A 51 8.14 -15.16 12.04
CA ARG A 51 8.54 -16.56 11.92
C ARG A 51 10.00 -16.70 12.36
N HIS A 52 10.23 -17.45 13.43
CA HIS A 52 11.57 -17.86 13.84
C HIS A 52 11.88 -19.29 13.37
N ALA A 53 13.15 -19.55 13.05
CA ALA A 53 13.63 -20.89 12.74
C ALA A 53 13.59 -21.76 14.01
N GLN A 54 12.90 -22.90 13.95
CA GLN A 54 12.91 -23.90 15.03
C GLN A 54 14.09 -24.86 14.86
N ALA A 55 14.84 -25.09 15.93
CA ALA A 55 15.99 -25.98 15.91
C ALA A 55 15.55 -27.42 15.61
N GLY A 56 16.19 -28.04 14.61
CA GLY A 56 15.94 -29.44 14.23
C GLY A 56 14.97 -29.64 13.07
N GLU A 57 14.27 -28.60 12.61
CA GLU A 57 13.39 -28.68 11.45
C GLU A 57 13.81 -27.70 10.35
N MET A 58 14.43 -28.21 9.29
CA MET A 58 14.70 -27.42 8.10
C MET A 58 13.40 -27.25 7.30
N ARG A 59 12.77 -26.08 7.42
CA ARG A 59 11.57 -25.73 6.64
C ARG A 59 11.93 -24.66 5.60
N ALA A 60 11.92 -25.04 4.34
CA ALA A 60 12.08 -24.12 3.21
C ALA A 60 10.71 -23.64 2.74
N TYR A 61 10.54 -22.32 2.66
CA TYR A 61 9.33 -21.69 2.13
C TYR A 61 9.68 -20.97 0.84
N TYR A 62 8.88 -21.21 -0.19
CA TYR A 62 9.03 -20.56 -1.49
C TYR A 62 7.68 -19.97 -1.89
N SER A 63 7.63 -18.65 -1.98
CA SER A 63 6.45 -17.90 -2.41
C SER A 63 6.77 -17.20 -3.73
N ASN A 64 5.95 -17.47 -4.74
CA ASN A 64 5.95 -16.72 -6.00
C ASN A 64 4.64 -15.95 -6.10
N GLN A 65 4.74 -14.65 -6.41
CA GLN A 65 3.58 -13.83 -6.72
C GLN A 65 3.79 -13.15 -8.06
N ILE A 66 2.82 -13.32 -8.96
CA ILE A 66 2.75 -12.62 -10.25
C ILE A 66 1.51 -11.75 -10.19
N SER A 67 1.68 -10.43 -10.36
CA SER A 67 0.60 -9.45 -10.36
C SER A 67 0.59 -8.68 -11.67
N PHE A 68 -0.61 -8.38 -12.17
CA PHE A 68 -0.83 -7.51 -13.32
C PHE A 68 -1.59 -6.28 -12.85
N GLU A 69 -1.07 -5.10 -13.17
CA GLU A 69 -1.70 -3.83 -12.82
C GLU A 69 -2.25 -3.16 -14.08
N SER A 70 -3.41 -2.53 -13.95
CA SER A 70 -3.98 -1.68 -14.99
C SER A 70 -4.69 -0.50 -14.34
N ALA A 71 -4.73 0.64 -15.03
CA ALA A 71 -5.36 1.84 -14.50
C ALA A 71 -6.84 1.60 -14.21
N ALA A 72 -7.20 1.62 -12.92
CA ALA A 72 -8.55 1.32 -12.45
C ALA A 72 -9.62 2.31 -12.95
N LYS A 73 -9.21 3.55 -13.24
CA LYS A 73 -10.12 4.59 -13.74
C LYS A 73 -9.37 5.55 -14.66
N ARG A 74 -9.87 5.69 -15.89
CA ARG A 74 -9.49 6.76 -16.81
C ARG A 74 -10.58 7.82 -16.79
N TYR A 75 -10.19 9.08 -16.72
CA TYR A 75 -11.12 10.20 -16.80
C TYR A 75 -11.55 10.39 -18.26
N LYS A 76 -12.83 10.65 -18.48
CA LYS A 76 -13.31 11.07 -19.80
C LYS A 76 -12.87 12.52 -20.00
N VAL A 77 -11.74 12.69 -20.67
CA VAL A 77 -11.27 14.00 -21.14
C VAL A 77 -11.84 14.28 -22.52
N LEU A 78 -11.97 15.56 -22.84
CA LEU A 78 -12.38 15.97 -24.18
C LEU A 78 -11.24 15.65 -25.16
N GLY A 79 -11.60 15.06 -26.29
CA GLY A 79 -10.69 14.98 -27.44
C GLY A 79 -10.62 16.34 -28.14
N GLU A 80 -9.59 16.52 -28.97
CA GLU A 80 -9.32 17.75 -29.75
C GLU A 80 -10.56 18.30 -30.45
N GLN A 81 -11.27 17.48 -31.24
CA GLN A 81 -12.46 17.93 -31.97
C GLN A 81 -13.57 18.47 -31.04
N ALA A 82 -13.83 17.78 -29.93
CA ALA A 82 -14.84 18.20 -28.97
C ALA A 82 -14.44 19.47 -28.20
N PHE A 83 -13.13 19.70 -28.03
CA PHE A 83 -12.61 20.94 -27.45
C PHE A 83 -12.79 22.13 -28.41
N LEU A 84 -12.54 21.94 -29.70
CA LEU A 84 -12.76 22.96 -30.74
C LEU A 84 -14.25 23.31 -30.88
N ASP A 85 -15.13 22.30 -30.87
CA ASP A 85 -16.58 22.49 -30.99
C ASP A 85 -17.17 23.30 -29.82
N LEU A 86 -16.51 23.31 -28.66
CA LEU A 86 -16.90 24.10 -27.48
C LEU A 86 -16.26 25.50 -27.45
N GLY A 87 -15.61 25.93 -28.53
CA GLY A 87 -14.97 27.25 -28.65
C GLY A 87 -13.53 27.29 -28.12
N GLY A 88 -12.88 26.15 -28.01
CA GLY A 88 -11.46 26.05 -27.68
C GLY A 88 -10.55 26.68 -28.74
N ILE A 89 -9.33 27.03 -28.33
CA ILE A 89 -8.31 27.57 -29.24
C ILE A 89 -7.72 26.41 -30.05
N ASP A 90 -7.68 26.58 -31.38
CA ASP A 90 -6.99 25.66 -32.28
C ASP A 90 -5.47 25.82 -32.16
N LEU A 91 -4.82 24.77 -31.65
CA LEU A 91 -3.37 24.69 -31.47
C LEU A 91 -2.70 23.76 -32.51
N SER A 92 -3.46 23.17 -33.43
CA SER A 92 -2.96 22.29 -34.50
C SER A 92 -1.86 22.94 -35.39
N PRO A 93 -1.77 24.29 -35.54
CA PRO A 93 -0.64 24.92 -36.23
C PRO A 93 0.68 24.93 -35.45
N LEU A 94 0.66 24.71 -34.13
CA LEU A 94 1.83 24.76 -33.25
C LEU A 94 2.33 23.36 -32.85
N GLU A 95 1.44 22.36 -32.78
CA GLU A 95 1.80 20.96 -32.56
C GLU A 95 0.95 20.05 -33.47
N THR A 96 1.61 19.22 -34.27
CA THR A 96 0.95 18.22 -35.15
C THR A 96 0.60 16.92 -34.40
N VAL A 97 0.76 16.87 -33.08
CA VAL A 97 0.65 15.64 -32.29
C VAL A 97 -0.42 15.80 -31.22
N ASN A 98 -1.54 15.09 -31.43
CA ASN A 98 -2.60 14.98 -30.45
C ASN A 98 -2.25 13.84 -29.46
N THR A 99 -1.60 14.19 -28.36
CA THR A 99 -1.15 13.22 -27.34
C THR A 99 -2.21 13.00 -26.27
N ASN A 100 -2.66 11.76 -26.10
CA ASN A 100 -3.42 11.38 -24.92
C ASN A 100 -2.49 11.16 -23.73
N TRP A 101 -2.36 12.18 -22.89
CA TRP A 101 -1.53 12.13 -21.68
C TRP A 101 -1.95 11.05 -20.68
N GLN A 102 -3.21 10.62 -20.69
CA GLN A 102 -3.63 9.51 -19.84
C GLN A 102 -3.05 8.18 -20.31
N ASP A 103 -2.83 7.98 -21.61
CA ASP A 103 -2.22 6.75 -22.11
C ASP A 103 -0.70 6.77 -21.89
N GLU A 104 -0.06 7.94 -21.97
CA GLU A 104 1.39 8.07 -21.75
C GLU A 104 1.78 7.88 -20.27
N VAL A 105 1.01 8.46 -19.35
CA VAL A 105 1.30 8.38 -17.91
C VAL A 105 0.84 7.05 -17.29
N LEU A 106 -0.22 6.44 -17.85
CA LEU A 106 -0.81 5.19 -17.31
C LEU A 106 -0.38 3.94 -18.08
N ARG A 107 0.71 4.03 -18.84
CA ARG A 107 1.35 2.91 -19.52
C ARG A 107 1.94 1.91 -18.54
#